data_AF-A0A8H4XV89-F1
#
_entry.id   AF-A0A8H4XV89-F1
#
_cell.length_a   1.000
_cell.length_b   1.000
_cell.length_c   1.000
_cell.angle_alpha   90.00
_cell.angle_beta   90.00
_cell.angle_gamma   90.00
#
_symmetry.space_group_name_H-M   'P 1'
#
loop_
_entity.id
_entity.type
_entity.pdbx_description
1 polymer ?
#
loop_
_entity_poly.entity_id
_entity_poly.type
_entity_poly.pdbx_seq_one_letter_code
_entity_poly.pdbx_strand_id
1 'polypeptide(L)'
;MVKLGKKSKRTPVRLRHKIEKAGAAKQRKARKQAKKDPTWRSKIKKDPGIPNLFPFKDKILAEIEEKKRQKQEEQLRIREEARERRKAEKKAAGIETADDEDEDD
;
A
#
# COMPACT_ATOMS: atom_id res chain seq x y z
N MET A 1 52.64 31.50 -9.95
CA MET A 1 52.42 30.03 -9.89
C MET A 1 51.35 29.64 -10.91
N VAL A 2 51.73 29.10 -12.07
CA VAL A 2 50.77 28.74 -13.14
C VAL A 2 49.97 27.50 -12.74
N LYS A 3 48.64 27.58 -12.86
CA LYS A 3 47.72 26.50 -12.51
C LYS A 3 47.82 25.38 -13.55
N LEU A 4 48.73 24.43 -13.33
CA LEU A 4 48.85 23.23 -14.16
C LEU A 4 47.53 22.44 -14.17
N GLY A 5 46.99 22.23 -15.37
CA GLY A 5 46.18 21.07 -15.72
C GLY A 5 44.70 21.13 -15.34
N LYS A 6 43.87 21.79 -16.17
CA LYS A 6 42.44 21.46 -16.21
C LYS A 6 42.29 20.01 -16.70
N LYS A 7 41.63 19.15 -15.93
CA LYS A 7 41.31 17.79 -16.37
C LYS A 7 40.38 17.85 -17.58
N SER A 8 40.71 17.07 -18.62
CA SER A 8 39.89 16.97 -19.82
C SER A 8 38.51 16.40 -19.47
N LYS A 9 37.45 17.00 -20.04
CA LYS A 9 36.07 16.46 -19.96
C LYS A 9 35.86 15.24 -20.89
N ARG A 10 36.85 14.92 -21.74
CA ARG A 10 36.79 13.77 -22.64
C ARG A 10 36.86 12.49 -21.83
N THR A 11 35.85 11.64 -21.98
CA THR A 11 35.83 10.31 -21.36
C THR A 11 36.34 9.26 -22.35
N PRO A 12 37.38 8.47 -21.99
CA PRO A 12 37.84 7.41 -22.86
C PRO A 12 36.75 6.34 -23.03
N VAL A 13 36.71 5.71 -24.21
CA VAL A 13 35.72 4.68 -24.56
C VAL A 13 35.70 3.54 -23.54
N ARG A 14 36.88 3.11 -23.08
CA ARG A 14 37.03 2.10 -22.01
C ARG A 14 36.26 2.47 -20.73
N LEU A 15 36.28 3.75 -20.33
CA LEU A 15 35.59 4.21 -19.13
C LEU A 15 34.07 4.20 -19.35
N ARG A 16 33.59 4.62 -20.52
CA ARG A 16 32.16 4.59 -20.86
C ARG A 16 31.58 3.19 -20.76
N HIS A 17 32.20 2.21 -21.43
CA HIS A 17 31.74 0.82 -21.36
C HIS A 17 31.90 0.20 -19.97
N LYS A 18 32.90 0.60 -19.19
CA LYS A 18 33.02 0.17 -17.79
C LYS A 18 31.84 0.69 -16.96
N ILE A 19 31.46 1.96 -17.11
CA ILE A 19 30.32 2.57 -16.41
C ILE A 19 29.02 1.89 -16.82
N GLU A 20 28.81 1.66 -18.12
CA GLU A 20 27.64 0.99 -18.67
C GLU A 20 27.47 -0.42 -18.09
N LYS A 21 28.53 -1.25 -18.16
CA LYS A 21 28.53 -2.61 -17.61
C LYS A 21 28.30 -2.61 -16.10
N ALA A 22 28.90 -1.68 -15.37
CA ALA A 22 28.71 -1.54 -13.92
C ALA A 22 27.27 -1.12 -13.57
N GLY A 23 26.70 -0.18 -14.33
CA GLY A 23 25.31 0.26 -14.17
C GLY A 23 24.32 -0.88 -14.43
N ALA A 24 24.50 -1.62 -15.53
CA ALA A 24 23.69 -2.80 -15.84
C ALA A 24 23.82 -3.88 -14.76
N ALA A 25 25.03 -4.15 -14.27
CA ALA A 25 25.26 -5.11 -13.18
C ALA A 25 24.57 -4.68 -11.88
N LYS A 26 24.64 -3.39 -11.51
CA LYS A 26 23.93 -2.83 -10.35
C LYS A 26 22.43 -3.03 -10.47
N GLN A 27 21.85 -2.69 -11.63
CA GLN A 27 20.42 -2.85 -11.87
C GLN A 27 19.99 -4.33 -11.81
N ARG A 28 20.77 -5.26 -12.38
CA ARG A 28 20.49 -6.70 -12.28
C ARG A 28 20.53 -7.19 -10.83
N LYS A 29 21.50 -6.75 -10.04
CA LYS A 29 21.59 -7.07 -8.60
C LYS A 29 20.39 -6.51 -7.83
N ALA A 30 20.03 -5.25 -8.06
CA ALA A 30 18.86 -4.62 -7.44
C ALA A 30 17.54 -5.37 -7.78
N ARG A 31 17.34 -5.78 -9.04
CA ARG A 31 16.16 -6.60 -9.43
C ARG A 31 16.13 -7.96 -8.73
N LYS A 32 17.29 -8.59 -8.50
CA LYS A 32 17.39 -9.86 -7.76
C LYS A 32 17.11 -9.65 -6.26
N GLN A 33 17.59 -8.56 -5.67
CA GLN A 33 17.35 -8.21 -4.27
C GLN A 33 15.89 -7.84 -4.03
N ALA A 34 15.30 -7.01 -4.88
CA ALA A 34 13.89 -6.61 -4.78
C ALA A 34 12.90 -7.79 -4.77
N LYS A 35 13.23 -8.89 -5.45
CA LYS A 35 12.42 -10.13 -5.43
C LYS A 35 12.56 -10.90 -4.10
N LYS A 36 13.67 -10.73 -3.40
CA LYS A 36 13.97 -11.38 -2.11
C LYS A 36 13.53 -10.55 -0.92
N ASP A 37 13.35 -9.25 -1.08
CA ASP A 37 12.99 -8.33 0.00
C ASP A 37 11.58 -8.64 0.54
N PRO A 38 11.42 -9.15 1.77
CA PRO A 38 10.10 -9.53 2.30
C PRO A 38 9.10 -8.37 2.37
N THR A 39 9.58 -7.13 2.25
CA THR A 39 8.79 -5.90 2.12
C THR A 39 7.92 -5.85 0.86
N TRP A 40 8.19 -6.66 -0.18
CA TRP A 40 7.26 -6.81 -1.31
C TRP A 40 5.97 -7.55 -0.93
N ARG A 41 6.00 -8.37 0.14
CA ARG A 41 4.83 -9.11 0.65
C ARG A 41 3.90 -8.20 1.46
N SER A 42 4.45 -7.24 2.20
CA SER A 42 3.67 -6.20 2.86
C SER A 42 3.32 -5.10 1.85
N LYS A 43 2.29 -5.34 1.02
CA LYS A 43 1.80 -4.41 -0.02
C LYS A 43 1.25 -3.09 0.56
N ILE A 44 1.08 -3.00 1.88
CA ILE A 44 0.54 -1.83 2.55
C ILE A 44 1.67 -0.81 2.75
N LYS A 45 1.68 0.21 1.89
CA LYS A 45 2.49 1.40 2.09
C LYS A 45 1.96 2.11 3.36
N LYS A 46 2.84 2.36 4.33
CA LYS A 46 2.50 3.24 5.46
C LYS A 46 2.34 4.65 4.90
N ASP A 47 1.14 5.19 4.98
CA ASP A 47 0.86 6.56 4.55
C ASP A 47 1.55 7.54 5.52
N PRO A 48 2.29 8.56 5.04
CA PRO A 48 2.93 9.56 5.91
C PRO A 48 1.97 10.36 6.82
N GLY A 49 0.64 10.21 6.67
CA GLY A 49 -0.35 10.81 7.56
C GLY A 49 -0.45 12.34 7.46
N ILE A 50 -1.30 12.94 8.29
CA ILE A 50 -1.49 14.40 8.31
C ILE A 50 -0.39 15.03 9.18
N PRO A 51 0.45 15.93 8.63
CA PRO A 51 1.50 16.59 9.41
C PRO A 51 0.96 17.48 10.53
N ASN A 52 1.69 17.56 11.66
CA ASN A 52 1.33 18.39 12.82
C ASN A 52 1.34 19.90 12.55
N LEU A 53 2.16 20.37 11.61
CA LEU A 53 2.26 21.79 11.26
C LEU A 53 1.05 22.32 10.48
N PHE A 54 0.13 21.45 10.09
CA PHE A 54 -1.01 21.84 9.28
C PHE A 54 -2.06 22.57 10.15
N PRO A 55 -2.45 23.83 9.83
CA PRO A 55 -3.31 24.66 10.68
C PRO A 55 -4.69 24.07 10.99
N PHE A 56 -5.20 23.20 10.12
CA PHE A 56 -6.52 22.58 10.28
C PHE A 56 -6.43 21.06 10.48
N LYS A 57 -5.31 20.57 11.05
CA LYS A 57 -5.12 19.13 11.30
C LYS A 57 -6.27 18.55 12.11
N ASP A 58 -6.70 19.22 13.17
CA ASP A 58 -7.73 18.72 14.08
C ASP A 58 -9.11 18.65 13.39
N LYS A 59 -9.41 19.60 12.50
CA LYS A 59 -10.63 19.58 11.69
C LYS A 59 -10.64 18.37 10.74
N ILE A 60 -9.52 18.13 10.05
CA ILE A 60 -9.42 16.98 9.15
C ILE A 60 -9.50 15.65 9.91
N LEU A 61 -8.91 15.56 11.11
CA LEU A 61 -9.03 14.36 11.94
C LEU A 61 -10.49 14.10 12.35
N ALA A 62 -11.22 15.12 12.75
CA ALA A 62 -12.64 15.02 13.09
C ALA A 62 -13.49 14.57 11.89
N GLU A 63 -13.26 15.15 10.70
CA GLU A 63 -13.96 14.74 9.47
C GLU A 63 -13.68 13.27 9.09
N ILE A 64 -12.44 12.81 9.28
CA ILE A 64 -12.05 11.41 9.01
C ILE A 64 -12.74 10.46 9.99
N GLU A 65 -12.83 10.81 11.27
CA GLU A 65 -13.49 10.00 12.29
C GLU A 65 -14.99 9.87 12.01
N GLU A 66 -15.65 10.97 11.69
CA GLU A 66 -17.07 10.97 11.34
C GLU A 66 -17.34 10.11 10.10
N LYS A 67 -16.51 10.27 9.05
CA LYS A 67 -16.62 9.45 7.83
C LYS A 67 -16.40 7.97 8.10
N LYS A 68 -15.49 7.63 9.02
CA LYS A 68 -15.24 6.23 9.42
C LYS A 68 -16.46 5.66 10.14
N ARG A 69 -17.10 6.42 11.04
CA ARG A 69 -18.33 6.03 11.74
C ARG A 69 -19.46 5.75 10.74
N GLN A 70 -19.74 6.69 9.84
CA GLN A 70 -20.78 6.53 8.80
C GLN A 70 -20.54 5.29 7.93
N LYS A 71 -19.29 5.07 7.52
CA LYS A 71 -18.93 3.89 6.71
C LYS A 71 -19.12 2.58 7.49
N GLN A 72 -18.82 2.56 8.78
CA GLN A 72 -19.04 1.37 9.61
C GLN A 72 -20.54 1.07 9.76
N GLU A 73 -21.35 2.09 10.03
CA GLU A 73 -22.81 1.98 10.09
C GLU A 73 -23.40 1.47 8.76
N GLU A 74 -22.96 2.01 7.63
CA GLU A 74 -23.38 1.56 6.30
C GLU A 74 -23.00 0.10 6.01
N GLN A 75 -21.78 -0.32 6.39
CA GLN A 75 -21.34 -1.71 6.22
C GLN A 75 -22.12 -2.68 7.09
N LEU A 76 -22.47 -2.30 8.32
CA LEU A 76 -23.32 -3.11 9.19
C LEU A 76 -24.71 -3.28 8.59
N ARG A 77 -25.33 -2.18 8.12
CA ARG A 77 -26.62 -2.22 7.43
C ARG A 77 -26.60 -3.12 6.19
N ILE A 78 -25.59 -2.99 5.34
CA ILE A 78 -25.45 -3.86 4.16
C ILE A 78 -25.28 -5.33 4.57
N ARG A 79 -24.53 -5.61 5.65
CA ARG A 79 -24.32 -6.97 6.17
C ARG A 79 -25.61 -7.57 6.72
N GLU A 80 -26.43 -6.77 7.40
CA GLU A 80 -27.75 -7.17 7.92
C GLU A 80 -28.73 -7.43 6.78
N GLU A 81 -28.87 -6.49 5.84
CA GLU A 81 -29.73 -6.65 4.66
C GLU A 81 -29.33 -7.89 3.82
N ALA A 82 -28.02 -8.15 3.68
CA ALA A 82 -27.54 -9.35 3.00
C ALA A 82 -27.81 -10.65 3.79
N ARG A 83 -27.74 -10.61 5.14
CA ARG A 83 -28.10 -11.74 6.00
C ARG A 83 -29.60 -12.04 5.90
N GLU A 84 -30.45 -11.02 5.93
CA GLU A 84 -31.90 -11.16 5.79
C GLU A 84 -32.31 -11.72 4.43
N ARG A 85 -31.73 -11.21 3.34
CA ARG A 85 -31.96 -11.76 1.99
C ARG A 85 -31.57 -13.23 1.90
N ARG A 86 -30.40 -13.61 2.44
CA ARG A 86 -29.97 -15.02 2.49
C ARG A 86 -30.91 -15.89 3.33
N LYS A 87 -31.41 -15.38 4.47
CA LYS A 87 -32.40 -16.09 5.29
C LYS A 87 -33.72 -16.29 4.53
N ALA A 88 -34.20 -15.28 3.82
CA ALA A 88 -35.41 -15.36 3.00
C ALA A 88 -35.27 -16.36 1.83
N GLU A 89 -34.13 -16.34 1.13
CA GLU A 89 -33.83 -17.30 0.04
C GLU A 89 -33.71 -18.74 0.56
N LYS A 90 -33.05 -18.96 1.70
CA LYS A 90 -32.96 -20.30 2.33
C LYS A 90 -34.33 -20.82 2.78
N LYS A 91 -35.18 -19.95 3.33
CA LYS A 91 -36.56 -20.28 3.70
C LYS A 91 -37.42 -20.63 2.48
N ALA A 92 -37.25 -19.92 1.36
CA ALA A 92 -37.92 -20.24 0.10
C ALA A 92 -37.43 -21.54 -0.55
N ALA A 93 -36.17 -21.93 -0.31
CA ALA A 93 -35.60 -23.19 -0.78
C ALA A 93 -35.87 -24.40 0.15
N GLY A 94 -36.61 -24.22 1.25
CA GLY A 94 -37.02 -25.31 2.16
C GLY A 94 -35.89 -25.92 2.99
N ILE A 95 -34.76 -25.23 3.15
CA ILE A 95 -33.63 -25.67 3.97
C ILE A 95 -33.79 -25.04 5.37
N GLU A 96 -34.16 -25.85 6.37
CA GLU A 96 -34.22 -25.40 7.76
C GLU A 96 -32.82 -24.99 8.24
N THR A 97 -32.66 -23.70 8.59
CA THR A 97 -31.47 -23.21 9.25
C THR A 97 -31.59 -23.51 10.75
N ALA A 98 -30.88 -24.55 11.21
CA ALA A 98 -30.45 -24.63 12.59
C ALA A 98 -29.63 -23.35 12.89
N ASP A 99 -29.99 -22.72 14.00
CA ASP A 99 -29.46 -21.46 14.47
C ASP A 99 -28.04 -21.71 15.01
N ASP A 100 -27.03 -21.53 14.16
CA ASP A 100 -25.64 -21.36 14.61
C ASP A 100 -25.52 -19.93 15.19
N GLU A 101 -25.96 -19.78 16.44
CA GLU A 101 -25.37 -18.82 17.36
C GLU A 101 -23.98 -19.33 17.75
N ASP A 102 -22.97 -19.13 16.89
CA ASP A 102 -21.59 -19.41 17.26
C ASP A 102 -20.71 -18.16 17.09
N GLU A 103 -20.29 -17.65 18.27
CA GLU A 103 -18.99 -17.06 18.62
C GLU A 103 -18.26 -16.19 17.58
N ASP A 104 -18.29 -14.86 17.79
CA ASP A 104 -17.25 -13.94 17.30
C ASP A 104 -16.60 -13.29 18.55
N ASP A 105 -15.46 -13.84 19.00
CA ASP A 105 -14.40 -13.17 19.80
C ASP A 105 -13.33 -12.61 18.84
#